data_AF-A0A9N7TVA2-F1
#
_entry.id   AF-A0A9N7TVA2-F1
#
_cell.length_a   1.000
_cell.length_b   1.000
_cell.length_c   1.000
_cell.angle_alpha   90.00
_cell.angle_beta   90.00
_cell.angle_gamma   90.00
#
_symmetry.space_group_name_H-M   'P 1'
#
loop_
_entity.id
_entity.type
_entity.pdbx_description
1 polymer ?
#
loop_
_entity_poly.entity_id
_entity_poly.type
_entity_poly.pdbx_seq_one_letter_code
_entity_poly.pdbx_strand_id
1 'polypeptide(L)'
;MWHANQCVRPKVPRGRKEGGVATTGSRATSTQPRTRTRTRTRTRTRTRTRTSESDMAEPPSDTVGLTFREDTALTKMMRLRVSSLQRSGQKRQDGERLLLPHEAVYRLDFNIQGLNFSRWCFSLSGHGRVTITGISQNWTPDLTHLMTRQLLEPIGTFWRNADDPEDSAIKCLEADMQEFCERIAELAKVRKVMYFLFAFKDGAEAANLSCSLEFTPEI
;
A
#
# COMPACT_ATOMS: atom_id res chain seq x y z
N MET A 1 5.32 2.21 53.57
CA MET A 1 3.90 1.81 53.54
C MET A 1 3.35 2.13 52.16
N TRP A 2 3.37 1.16 51.25
CA TRP A 2 2.82 1.30 49.89
C TRP A 2 1.83 0.15 49.71
N HIS A 3 0.56 0.48 49.51
CA HIS A 3 -0.52 -0.48 49.32
C HIS A 3 -0.50 -1.04 47.90
N ALA A 4 -0.52 -2.37 47.82
CA ALA A 4 -0.76 -3.15 46.61
C ALA A 4 -2.23 -3.04 46.19
N ASN A 5 -2.50 -2.85 44.90
CA ASN A 5 -3.84 -3.04 44.34
C ASN A 5 -3.82 -4.14 43.27
N GLN A 6 -4.65 -5.14 43.54
CA GLN A 6 -4.86 -6.36 42.77
C GLN A 6 -5.79 -6.05 41.58
N CYS A 7 -5.43 -6.49 40.38
CA CYS A 7 -6.34 -6.55 39.24
C CYS A 7 -6.95 -7.96 39.11
N VAL A 8 -8.26 -8.02 39.29
CA VAL A 8 -9.13 -9.18 39.16
C VAL A 8 -9.36 -9.53 37.68
N ARG A 9 -9.18 -10.80 37.31
CA ARG A 9 -9.51 -11.34 35.98
C ARG A 9 -10.99 -11.74 35.89
N PRO A 10 -11.68 -11.53 34.75
CA PRO A 10 -13.01 -12.07 34.54
C PRO A 10 -13.00 -13.55 34.11
N LYS A 11 -14.05 -14.24 34.54
CA LYS A 11 -14.30 -15.70 34.53
C LYS A 11 -15.16 -16.06 33.31
N VAL A 12 -14.72 -16.99 32.46
CA VAL A 12 -15.48 -17.54 31.32
C VAL A 12 -16.34 -18.73 31.81
N PRO A 13 -17.65 -18.80 31.50
CA PRO A 13 -18.43 -20.00 31.76
C PRO A 13 -18.40 -21.00 30.59
N ARG A 14 -18.23 -22.28 30.92
CA ARG A 14 -18.45 -23.46 30.08
C ARG A 14 -19.84 -24.06 30.35
N GLY A 15 -20.50 -24.52 29.30
CA GLY A 15 -21.54 -25.58 29.30
C GLY A 15 -21.77 -25.98 27.82
N ARG A 16 -21.46 -27.18 27.32
CA ARG A 16 -22.11 -28.53 27.47
C ARG A 16 -23.63 -28.44 27.21
N LYS A 17 -24.29 -29.27 26.38
CA LYS A 17 -24.03 -30.65 25.90
C LYS A 17 -25.14 -31.03 24.86
N GLU A 18 -25.00 -32.22 24.26
CA GLU A 18 -26.02 -33.04 23.52
C GLU A 18 -26.22 -32.70 22.04
N GLY A 19 -26.28 -33.62 21.06
CA GLY A 19 -26.47 -35.07 21.05
C GLY A 19 -27.53 -35.39 19.98
N GLY A 20 -27.24 -36.21 18.96
CA GLY A 20 -28.24 -36.64 17.98
C GLY A 20 -27.66 -37.21 16.68
N VAL A 21 -28.00 -38.47 16.39
CA VAL A 21 -27.54 -39.34 15.29
C VAL A 21 -28.57 -39.41 14.15
N ALA A 22 -28.15 -39.96 12.99
CA ALA A 22 -28.92 -40.51 11.85
C ALA A 22 -29.24 -39.52 10.71
N THR A 23 -29.17 -39.83 9.39
CA THR A 23 -28.93 -41.07 8.64
C THR A 23 -28.86 -40.74 7.12
N THR A 24 -28.04 -41.50 6.38
CA THR A 24 -28.04 -41.80 4.91
C THR A 24 -28.05 -40.71 3.83
N GLY A 25 -27.20 -40.92 2.81
CA GLY A 25 -27.36 -40.31 1.48
C GLY A 25 -26.15 -40.51 0.54
N SER A 26 -25.97 -41.73 0.04
CA SER A 26 -25.04 -42.08 -1.06
C SER A 26 -25.26 -41.25 -2.32
N ARG A 27 -24.18 -40.90 -3.06
CA ARG A 27 -23.93 -41.41 -4.44
C ARG A 27 -22.59 -40.90 -4.98
N ALA A 28 -21.60 -41.78 -5.01
CA ALA A 28 -20.46 -41.68 -5.90
C ALA A 28 -20.82 -42.34 -7.24
N THR A 29 -20.44 -41.73 -8.35
CA THR A 29 -20.41 -42.39 -9.67
C THR A 29 -19.04 -42.17 -10.28
N SER A 30 -18.29 -43.26 -10.34
CA SER A 30 -17.11 -43.44 -11.17
C SER A 30 -17.53 -43.74 -12.60
N THR A 31 -16.80 -43.21 -13.59
CA THR A 31 -16.67 -43.86 -14.91
C THR A 31 -15.32 -43.50 -15.54
N GLN A 32 -14.45 -44.49 -15.69
CA GLN A 32 -13.49 -44.58 -16.80
C GLN A 32 -13.97 -45.72 -17.73
N PRO A 33 -13.62 -45.72 -19.03
CA PRO A 33 -12.51 -46.59 -19.45
C PRO A 33 -11.61 -46.08 -20.61
N ARG A 34 -10.32 -46.43 -20.53
CA ARG A 34 -9.38 -47.03 -21.53
C ARG A 34 -9.75 -47.01 -23.03
N THR A 35 -8.88 -46.93 -24.05
CA THR A 35 -7.41 -47.03 -24.31
C THR A 35 -7.21 -46.88 -25.83
N ARG A 36 -6.09 -46.32 -26.34
CA ARG A 36 -5.14 -46.96 -27.30
C ARG A 36 -4.22 -45.99 -28.09
N THR A 37 -2.91 -46.19 -27.89
CA THR A 37 -1.78 -46.35 -28.84
C THR A 37 -1.26 -45.24 -29.78
N ARG A 38 0.09 -45.12 -29.72
CA ARG A 38 1.09 -44.83 -30.80
C ARG A 38 1.18 -43.34 -31.23
N THR A 39 2.35 -42.72 -31.42
CA THR A 39 3.63 -43.21 -31.94
C THR A 39 4.77 -42.29 -31.48
N ARG A 40 5.96 -42.88 -31.37
CA ARG A 40 7.23 -42.30 -30.95
C ARG A 40 7.98 -41.83 -32.20
N THR A 41 8.30 -40.55 -32.32
CA THR A 41 9.28 -40.06 -33.29
C THR A 41 10.28 -39.16 -32.59
N ARG A 42 11.55 -39.47 -32.82
CA ARG A 42 12.74 -38.94 -32.18
C ARG A 42 13.43 -38.08 -33.24
N THR A 43 13.65 -36.80 -32.97
CA THR A 43 14.67 -36.04 -33.68
C THR A 43 15.37 -35.10 -32.72
N ARG A 44 16.68 -35.27 -32.65
CA ARG A 44 17.63 -34.59 -31.80
C ARG A 44 18.43 -33.68 -32.73
N THR A 45 18.36 -32.37 -32.53
CA THR A 45 19.41 -31.48 -33.05
C THR A 45 19.67 -30.37 -32.05
N ARG A 46 20.87 -30.47 -31.48
CA ARG A 46 21.62 -29.50 -30.70
C ARG A 46 21.96 -28.32 -31.62
N THR A 47 21.97 -27.07 -31.15
CA THR A 47 23.13 -26.16 -31.17
C THR A 47 22.80 -24.89 -30.38
N ARG A 48 23.83 -24.42 -29.69
CA ARG A 48 23.95 -23.40 -28.68
C ARG A 48 24.42 -22.13 -29.37
N THR A 49 23.78 -20.99 -29.12
CA THR A 49 24.52 -19.72 -29.09
C THR A 49 23.87 -18.76 -28.11
N ARG A 50 24.70 -18.38 -27.15
CA ARG A 50 24.55 -17.33 -26.15
C ARG A 50 24.93 -16.04 -26.86
N THR A 51 24.01 -15.11 -27.00
CA THR A 51 24.35 -13.70 -27.22
C THR A 51 23.78 -12.95 -26.03
N SER A 52 24.66 -12.70 -25.08
CA SER A 52 24.53 -11.67 -24.06
C SER A 52 24.70 -10.34 -24.78
N GLU A 53 23.59 -9.70 -25.12
CA GLU A 53 23.57 -8.29 -25.44
C GLU A 53 22.88 -7.59 -24.27
N SER A 54 23.70 -6.90 -23.51
CA SER A 54 23.25 -5.95 -22.51
C SER A 54 22.58 -4.80 -23.24
N ASP A 55 21.26 -4.91 -23.43
CA ASP A 55 20.43 -3.75 -23.74
C ASP A 55 20.50 -2.81 -22.53
N MET A 56 21.46 -1.89 -22.60
CA MET A 56 21.36 -0.60 -21.95
C MET A 56 20.19 0.11 -22.61
N ALA A 57 18.97 -0.19 -22.15
CA ALA A 57 17.81 0.59 -22.49
C ALA A 57 18.08 2.02 -22.03
N GLU A 58 18.35 2.92 -22.97
CA GLU A 58 18.30 4.35 -22.69
C GLU A 58 16.93 4.66 -22.08
N PRO A 59 16.86 5.47 -21.01
CA PRO A 59 15.58 5.85 -20.45
C PRO A 59 14.75 6.49 -21.56
N PRO A 60 13.47 6.12 -21.72
CA PRO A 60 12.63 6.74 -22.73
C PRO A 60 12.67 8.26 -22.52
N SER A 61 13.03 8.99 -23.58
CA SER A 61 13.34 10.43 -23.54
C SER A 61 12.18 11.32 -23.06
N ASP A 62 11.01 10.73 -22.82
CA ASP A 62 9.75 11.39 -22.47
C ASP A 62 9.22 11.00 -21.07
N THR A 63 10.08 10.55 -20.14
CA THR A 63 9.63 10.32 -18.75
C THR A 63 9.31 11.63 -18.01
N VAL A 64 8.19 11.68 -17.31
CA VAL A 64 7.75 12.79 -16.47
C VAL A 64 7.89 12.42 -15.00
N GLY A 65 8.73 13.14 -14.28
CA GLY A 65 8.89 13.00 -12.83
C GLY A 65 7.89 13.86 -12.05
N LEU A 66 7.14 13.25 -11.15
CA LEU A 66 6.21 13.90 -10.22
C LEU A 66 6.67 13.71 -8.78
N THR A 67 7.06 14.81 -8.13
CA THR A 67 7.48 14.81 -6.72
C THR A 67 6.29 15.01 -5.79
N PHE A 68 6.22 14.23 -4.72
CA PHE A 68 5.23 14.45 -3.67
C PHE A 68 5.51 15.77 -2.95
N ARG A 69 4.49 16.62 -2.85
CA ARG A 69 4.58 17.91 -2.14
C ARG A 69 3.73 17.85 -0.88
N GLU A 70 4.28 18.27 0.24
CA GLU A 70 3.51 18.38 1.47
C GLU A 70 2.45 19.48 1.31
N ASP A 71 1.20 19.16 1.63
CA ASP A 71 0.14 20.14 1.79
C ASP A 71 0.05 20.55 3.26
N THR A 72 0.87 21.54 3.62
CA THR A 72 0.99 22.02 5.01
C THR A 72 -0.31 22.66 5.51
N ALA A 73 -1.07 23.31 4.63
CA ALA A 73 -2.34 23.93 4.96
C ALA A 73 -3.40 22.88 5.29
N LEU A 74 -3.55 21.86 4.44
CA LEU A 74 -4.49 20.76 4.66
C LEU A 74 -4.08 19.92 5.88
N THR A 75 -2.77 19.64 6.03
CA THR A 75 -2.22 18.98 7.23
C THR A 75 -2.61 19.73 8.50
N LYS A 76 -2.41 21.06 8.52
CA LYS A 76 -2.77 21.92 9.65
C LYS A 76 -4.29 21.91 9.92
N MET A 77 -5.11 22.00 8.87
CA MET A 77 -6.57 21.95 9.00
C MET A 77 -7.04 20.63 9.62
N MET A 78 -6.49 19.49 9.17
CA MET A 78 -6.81 18.18 9.74
C MET A 78 -6.34 18.05 11.21
N ARG A 79 -5.19 18.62 11.58
CA ARG A 79 -4.72 18.64 12.98
C ARG A 79 -5.57 19.54 13.88
N LEU A 80 -6.05 20.67 13.34
CA LEU A 80 -6.98 21.55 14.03
C LEU A 80 -8.31 20.85 14.30
N ARG A 81 -8.80 20.01 13.38
CA ARG A 81 -9.98 19.17 13.59
C ARG A 81 -9.81 18.25 14.81
N VAL A 82 -8.67 17.57 14.93
CA VAL A 82 -8.36 16.73 16.10
C VAL A 82 -8.38 17.55 17.39
N SER A 83 -7.67 18.68 17.38
CA SER A 83 -7.57 19.57 18.55
C SER A 83 -8.93 20.15 18.95
N SER A 84 -9.78 20.47 17.98
CA SER A 84 -11.13 20.98 18.21
C SER A 84 -12.01 19.95 18.88
N LEU A 85 -12.01 18.70 18.42
CA LEU A 85 -12.78 17.61 19.02
C LEU A 85 -12.34 17.34 20.46
N GLN A 86 -11.03 17.34 20.71
CA GLN A 86 -10.47 17.17 22.05
C GLN A 86 -10.90 18.30 22.99
N ARG A 87 -10.85 19.55 22.53
CA ARG A 87 -11.24 20.72 23.34
C ARG A 87 -12.74 20.77 23.61
N SER A 88 -13.58 20.44 22.63
CA SER A 88 -15.04 20.50 22.79
C SER A 88 -15.62 19.25 23.46
N GLY A 89 -14.84 18.18 23.62
CA GLY A 89 -15.33 16.88 24.11
C GLY A 89 -16.27 16.17 23.14
N GLN A 90 -16.39 16.67 21.90
CA GLN A 90 -17.24 16.06 20.88
C GLN A 90 -16.59 14.79 20.32
N LYS A 91 -17.43 13.81 19.98
CA LYS A 91 -16.98 12.64 19.24
C LYS A 91 -16.78 13.00 17.77
N ARG A 92 -15.79 12.38 17.14
CA ARG A 92 -15.65 12.36 15.68
C ARG A 92 -16.89 11.74 15.02
N GLN A 93 -17.10 12.04 13.75
CA GLN A 93 -18.11 11.34 12.96
C GLN A 93 -17.76 9.86 12.83
N ASP A 94 -18.76 9.01 12.65
CA ASP A 94 -18.51 7.59 12.47
C ASP A 94 -17.72 7.34 11.18
N GLY A 95 -16.69 6.50 11.27
CA GLY A 95 -15.74 6.27 10.18
C GLY A 95 -14.75 7.42 9.86
N GLU A 96 -14.84 8.57 10.52
CA GLU A 96 -13.95 9.74 10.30
C GLU A 96 -12.49 9.39 10.60
N ARG A 97 -11.63 9.66 9.62
CA ARG A 97 -10.19 9.48 9.71
C ARG A 97 -9.54 10.77 10.21
N LEU A 98 -9.21 10.78 11.49
CA LEU A 98 -8.43 11.84 12.12
C LEU A 98 -6.95 11.63 11.83
N LEU A 99 -6.22 12.70 11.49
CA LEU A 99 -4.79 12.65 11.21
C LEU A 99 -4.00 12.29 12.49
N LEU A 100 -3.07 11.35 12.39
CA LEU A 100 -2.19 10.98 13.50
C LEU A 100 -1.06 12.02 13.68
N PRO A 101 -0.44 12.11 14.88
CA PRO A 101 0.62 13.09 15.12
C PRO A 101 1.82 12.96 14.18
N HIS A 102 2.12 11.73 13.75
CA HIS A 102 3.24 11.38 12.87
C HIS A 102 2.84 11.28 11.39
N GLU A 103 1.67 11.80 11.03
CA GLU A 103 1.19 11.81 9.66
C GLU A 103 1.16 13.22 9.08
N ALA A 104 1.43 13.34 7.79
CA ALA A 104 1.24 14.56 7.03
C ALA A 104 0.54 14.25 5.70
N VAL A 105 -0.16 15.26 5.19
CA VAL A 105 -0.86 15.16 3.91
C VAL A 105 0.08 15.61 2.81
N TYR A 106 0.21 14.79 1.78
CA TYR A 106 0.96 15.07 0.57
C TYR A 106 0.03 15.10 -0.64
N ARG A 107 0.48 15.73 -1.71
CA ARG A 107 -0.23 15.78 -3.00
C ARG A 107 0.72 15.50 -4.16
N LEU A 108 0.14 14.93 -5.21
CA LEU A 108 0.70 14.90 -6.56
C LEU A 108 -0.17 15.73 -7.49
N ASP A 109 0.48 16.52 -8.33
CA ASP A 109 -0.14 17.34 -9.37
C ASP A 109 0.17 16.73 -10.73
N PHE A 110 -0.85 16.16 -11.38
CA PHE A 110 -0.77 15.58 -12.70
C PHE A 110 -1.00 16.66 -13.76
N ASN A 111 0.09 17.20 -14.29
CA ASN A 111 0.06 18.20 -15.36
C ASN A 111 -0.40 17.60 -16.70
N ILE A 112 -0.21 16.29 -16.88
CA ILE A 112 -0.60 15.50 -18.04
C ILE A 112 -1.45 14.32 -17.53
N GLN A 113 -2.47 13.93 -18.30
CA GLN A 113 -3.32 12.76 -18.02
C GLN A 113 -3.11 11.70 -19.12
N GLY A 114 -3.38 10.43 -18.83
CA GLY A 114 -2.95 9.32 -19.69
C GLY A 114 -1.47 9.04 -19.45
N LEU A 115 -1.17 8.48 -18.28
CA LEU A 115 0.18 8.21 -17.84
C LEU A 115 0.30 6.71 -17.56
N ASN A 116 1.41 6.11 -17.97
CA ASN A 116 1.82 4.78 -17.59
C ASN A 116 2.87 4.88 -16.49
N PHE A 117 2.72 4.10 -15.42
CA PHE A 117 3.73 4.05 -14.37
C PHE A 117 5.03 3.47 -14.92
N SER A 118 6.16 4.13 -14.61
CA SER A 118 7.49 3.68 -15.02
C SER A 118 8.31 3.21 -13.82
N ARG A 119 8.60 4.12 -12.87
CA ARG A 119 9.40 3.78 -11.68
C ARG A 119 9.04 4.61 -10.47
N TRP A 120 9.28 4.03 -9.31
CA TRP A 120 9.26 4.76 -8.05
C TRP A 120 10.69 5.19 -7.69
N CYS A 121 10.85 6.46 -7.30
CA CYS A 121 12.10 6.98 -6.78
C CYS A 121 11.92 7.31 -5.29
N PHE A 122 12.45 6.45 -4.43
CA PHE A 122 12.42 6.66 -2.98
C PHE A 122 13.83 6.68 -2.42
N SER A 123 14.09 7.63 -1.54
CA SER A 123 15.29 7.65 -0.72
C SER A 123 14.94 8.12 0.69
N LEU A 124 15.66 7.58 1.66
CA LEU A 124 15.58 7.94 3.06
C LEU A 124 17.03 7.97 3.58
N SER A 125 17.44 9.06 4.22
CA SER A 125 18.70 9.12 4.97
C SER A 125 18.48 8.56 6.38
N GLY A 126 19.39 7.69 6.83
CA GLY A 126 19.26 7.00 8.11
C GLY A 126 18.19 5.91 8.17
N HIS A 127 17.82 5.50 9.37
CA HIS A 127 16.82 4.44 9.59
C HIS A 127 15.41 5.03 9.75
N GLY A 128 14.40 4.18 9.55
CA GLY A 128 13.01 4.56 9.76
C GLY A 128 12.05 3.81 8.86
N ARG A 129 10.77 4.12 9.03
CA ARG A 129 9.68 3.54 8.24
C ARG A 129 8.74 4.63 7.78
N VAL A 130 8.45 4.62 6.48
CA VAL A 130 7.49 5.51 5.84
C VAL A 130 6.40 4.66 5.21
N THR A 131 5.15 4.97 5.55
CA THR A 131 3.98 4.39 4.90
C THR A 131 3.26 5.47 4.11
N ILE A 132 2.96 5.19 2.86
CA ILE A 132 2.30 6.10 1.92
C ILE A 132 0.98 5.47 1.53
N THR A 133 -0.11 6.14 1.88
CA THR A 133 -1.47 5.69 1.61
C THR A 133 -2.15 6.67 0.68
N GLY A 134 -2.58 6.20 -0.49
CA GLY A 134 -3.37 7.01 -1.41
C GLY A 134 -4.76 7.30 -0.86
N ILE A 135 -5.32 8.46 -1.23
CA ILE A 135 -6.70 8.82 -0.90
C ILE A 135 -7.53 8.80 -2.18
N SER A 136 -8.75 8.26 -2.09
CA SER A 136 -9.72 8.21 -3.19
C SER A 136 -9.95 9.61 -3.79
N GLN A 137 -9.92 9.68 -5.12
CA GLN A 137 -10.15 10.91 -5.88
C GLN A 137 -11.55 11.52 -5.68
N ASN A 138 -12.48 10.78 -5.09
CA ASN A 138 -13.82 11.27 -4.76
C ASN A 138 -13.83 12.13 -3.50
N TRP A 139 -12.78 12.07 -2.66
CA TRP A 139 -12.66 12.95 -1.51
C TRP A 139 -12.32 14.37 -1.97
N THR A 140 -13.00 15.34 -1.38
CA THR A 140 -12.73 16.77 -1.62
C THR A 140 -12.52 17.42 -0.25
N PRO A 141 -11.27 17.82 0.09
CA PRO A 141 -10.91 18.23 1.44
C PRO A 141 -11.71 19.44 1.96
N ASP A 142 -12.15 20.32 1.07
CA ASP A 142 -12.94 21.51 1.42
C ASP A 142 -14.41 21.20 1.74
N LEU A 143 -14.91 20.04 1.31
CA LEU A 143 -16.34 19.69 1.39
C LEU A 143 -16.66 18.72 2.52
N THR A 144 -15.75 17.77 2.82
CA THR A 144 -16.01 16.69 3.78
C THR A 144 -14.76 16.29 4.54
N HIS A 145 -14.94 15.83 5.78
CA HIS A 145 -13.85 15.18 6.52
C HIS A 145 -13.45 13.87 5.85
N LEU A 146 -12.15 13.54 5.93
CA LEU A 146 -11.64 12.28 5.39
C LEU A 146 -12.26 11.10 6.12
N MET A 147 -12.68 10.08 5.38
CA MET A 147 -13.25 8.83 5.92
C MET A 147 -12.28 7.68 5.72
N THR A 148 -12.24 6.74 6.67
CA THR A 148 -11.32 5.59 6.63
C THR A 148 -11.49 4.75 5.35
N ARG A 149 -12.73 4.59 4.87
CA ARG A 149 -13.05 3.89 3.60
C ARG A 149 -12.50 4.57 2.33
N GLN A 150 -12.05 5.81 2.41
CA GLN A 150 -11.48 6.54 1.28
C GLN A 150 -9.98 6.32 1.16
N LEU A 151 -9.35 5.66 2.14
CA LEU A 151 -7.96 5.23 2.04
C LEU A 151 -7.86 4.06 1.04
N LEU A 152 -6.87 4.14 0.15
CA LEU A 152 -6.66 3.16 -0.90
C LEU A 152 -5.73 2.05 -0.42
N GLU A 153 -5.98 0.85 -0.94
CA GLU A 153 -5.10 -0.32 -0.83
C GLU A 153 -4.69 -0.78 -2.23
N PRO A 154 -3.51 -1.38 -2.42
CA PRO A 154 -2.46 -1.54 -1.41
C PRO A 154 -1.81 -0.21 -1.03
N ILE A 155 -1.04 -0.21 0.08
CA ILE A 155 -0.26 0.94 0.56
C ILE A 155 1.22 0.75 0.24
N GLY A 156 1.92 1.84 -0.06
CA GLY A 156 3.38 1.82 -0.18
C GLY A 156 4.04 1.81 1.20
N THR A 157 4.92 0.85 1.48
CA THR A 157 5.70 0.82 2.74
C THR A 157 7.19 0.69 2.45
N PHE A 158 7.96 1.60 3.03
CA PHE A 158 9.41 1.70 2.88
C PHE A 158 10.05 1.70 4.25
N TRP A 159 11.16 0.98 4.42
CA TRP A 159 11.88 1.02 5.68
C TRP A 159 13.37 0.70 5.55
N ARG A 160 14.12 1.19 6.53
CA ARG A 160 15.48 0.76 6.86
C ARG A 160 15.52 0.52 8.37
N ASN A 161 16.01 -0.65 8.80
CA ASN A 161 16.13 -0.98 10.21
C ASN A 161 17.29 -0.20 10.84
N ALA A 162 17.26 -0.01 12.16
CA ALA A 162 18.35 0.68 12.87
C ALA A 162 19.70 -0.04 12.76
N ASP A 163 19.69 -1.36 12.61
CA ASP A 163 20.90 -2.20 12.49
C ASP A 163 21.40 -2.30 11.04
N ASP A 164 20.64 -1.80 10.06
CA ASP A 164 21.08 -1.81 8.67
C ASP A 164 22.14 -0.69 8.45
N PRO A 165 23.21 -0.94 7.68
CA PRO A 165 24.15 0.12 7.28
C PRO A 165 23.43 1.28 6.59
N GLU A 166 23.95 2.51 6.73
CA GLU A 166 23.34 3.70 6.11
C GLU A 166 23.22 3.59 4.58
N ASP A 167 24.19 2.91 3.95
CA ASP A 167 24.23 2.65 2.50
C ASP A 167 23.39 1.44 2.08
N SER A 168 22.67 0.78 3.01
CA SER A 168 21.82 -0.35 2.64
C SER A 168 20.67 0.12 1.75
N ALA A 169 20.30 -0.73 0.79
CA ALA A 169 19.09 -0.52 0.01
C ALA A 169 17.86 -0.39 0.93
N ILE A 170 16.93 0.49 0.56
CA ILE A 170 15.64 0.63 1.25
C ILE A 170 14.83 -0.65 0.99
N LYS A 171 14.24 -1.19 2.04
CA LYS A 171 13.33 -2.33 1.97
C LYS A 171 11.93 -1.84 1.65
N CYS A 172 11.24 -2.55 0.77
CA CYS A 172 9.83 -2.30 0.46
C CYS A 172 9.11 -3.60 0.10
N LEU A 173 7.77 -3.55 0.07
CA LEU A 173 6.93 -4.62 -0.46
C LEU A 173 6.74 -4.39 -1.96
N GLU A 174 7.64 -4.93 -2.79
CA GLU A 174 7.72 -4.61 -4.22
C GLU A 174 6.41 -4.87 -4.99
N ALA A 175 5.71 -5.96 -4.70
CA ALA A 175 4.45 -6.30 -5.36
C ALA A 175 3.33 -5.30 -5.03
N ASP A 176 3.12 -5.03 -3.74
CA ASP A 176 2.14 -4.05 -3.25
C ASP A 176 2.47 -2.65 -3.79
N MET A 177 3.75 -2.33 -3.85
CA MET A 177 4.21 -1.07 -4.43
C MET A 177 3.88 -0.96 -5.91
N GLN A 178 4.22 -1.97 -6.71
CA GLN A 178 3.94 -1.96 -8.15
C GLN A 178 2.42 -1.76 -8.40
N GLU A 179 1.58 -2.54 -7.74
CA GLU A 179 0.11 -2.42 -7.86
C GLU A 179 -0.40 -1.05 -7.39
N PHE A 180 0.14 -0.52 -6.28
CA PHE A 180 -0.22 0.81 -5.78
C PHE A 180 0.07 1.90 -6.83
N CYS A 181 1.17 1.80 -7.56
CA CYS A 181 1.58 2.79 -8.53
C CYS A 181 0.79 2.73 -9.83
N GLU A 182 0.50 1.53 -10.32
CA GLU A 182 -0.40 1.33 -11.45
C GLU A 182 -1.78 1.93 -11.14
N ARG A 183 -2.25 1.75 -9.90
CA ARG A 183 -3.49 2.37 -9.44
C ARG A 183 -3.42 3.91 -9.40
N ILE A 184 -2.29 4.50 -9.01
CA ILE A 184 -2.09 5.96 -9.08
C ILE A 184 -2.17 6.44 -10.53
N ALA A 185 -1.55 5.73 -11.47
CA ALA A 185 -1.58 6.05 -12.89
C ALA A 185 -3.02 6.08 -13.44
N GLU A 186 -3.83 5.08 -13.10
CA GLU A 186 -5.25 5.05 -13.46
C GLU A 186 -6.04 6.19 -12.80
N LEU A 187 -5.76 6.51 -11.54
CA LEU A 187 -6.43 7.61 -10.85
C LEU A 187 -6.03 9.01 -11.35
N ALA A 188 -4.87 9.15 -11.98
CA ALA A 188 -4.44 10.38 -12.64
C ALA A 188 -5.37 10.75 -13.83
N LYS A 189 -6.02 9.75 -14.44
CA LYS A 189 -7.04 9.96 -15.49
C LYS A 189 -8.29 10.66 -14.96
N VAL A 190 -8.59 10.53 -13.66
CA VAL A 190 -9.82 11.04 -13.04
C VAL A 190 -9.71 12.52 -12.66
N ARG A 191 -8.61 12.92 -12.01
CA ARG A 191 -8.38 14.31 -11.55
C ARG A 191 -6.90 14.67 -11.60
N LYS A 192 -6.63 15.96 -11.81
CA LYS A 192 -5.26 16.52 -11.89
C LYS A 192 -4.54 16.63 -10.55
N VAL A 193 -5.21 16.42 -9.42
CA VAL A 193 -4.58 16.45 -8.09
C VAL A 193 -5.02 15.19 -7.36
N MET A 194 -4.08 14.52 -6.70
CA MET A 194 -4.37 13.39 -5.80
C MET A 194 -3.70 13.62 -4.45
N TYR A 195 -4.40 13.28 -3.37
CA TYR A 195 -3.89 13.41 -2.02
C TYR A 195 -3.45 12.06 -1.45
N PHE A 196 -2.48 12.12 -0.54
CA PHE A 196 -1.84 10.99 0.11
C PHE A 196 -1.64 11.28 1.59
N LEU A 197 -1.68 10.25 2.42
CA LEU A 197 -1.17 10.32 3.79
C LEU A 197 0.22 9.69 3.83
N PHE A 198 1.19 10.42 4.34
CA PHE A 198 2.50 9.89 4.68
C PHE A 198 2.55 9.71 6.20
N ALA A 199 2.82 8.50 6.66
CA ALA A 199 3.03 8.18 8.06
C ALA A 199 4.51 7.90 8.31
N PHE A 200 5.10 8.70 9.19
CA PHE A 200 6.51 8.61 9.58
C PHE A 200 6.66 7.85 10.89
N LYS A 201 7.47 6.79 10.91
CA LYS A 201 7.69 5.96 12.10
C LYS A 201 9.15 5.59 12.23
N ASP A 202 9.50 5.13 13.43
CA ASP A 202 10.78 4.48 13.72
C ASP A 202 12.01 5.36 13.40
N GLY A 203 11.89 6.69 13.54
CA GLY A 203 12.97 7.65 13.27
C GLY A 203 12.91 8.33 11.90
N ALA A 204 11.97 7.93 11.02
CA ALA A 204 11.77 8.63 9.76
C ALA A 204 11.21 10.03 9.98
N GLU A 205 11.70 11.00 9.20
CA GLU A 205 11.24 12.39 9.21
C GLU A 205 11.13 12.92 7.77
N ALA A 206 10.26 13.92 7.57
CA ALA A 206 10.05 14.54 6.26
C ALA A 206 11.33 15.14 5.67
N ALA A 207 12.20 15.70 6.51
CA ALA A 207 13.45 16.33 6.09
C ALA A 207 14.49 15.34 5.53
N ASN A 208 14.36 14.06 5.88
CA ASN A 208 15.34 13.02 5.56
C ASN A 208 14.88 12.14 4.38
N LEU A 209 13.78 12.48 3.72
CA LEU A 209 13.22 11.68 2.64
C LEU A 209 13.18 12.45 1.32
N SER A 210 13.31 11.74 0.22
CA SER A 210 12.88 12.20 -1.11
C SER A 210 12.06 11.12 -1.78
N CYS A 211 10.90 11.52 -2.31
CA CYS A 211 9.93 10.62 -2.89
C CYS A 211 9.31 11.24 -4.14
N SER A 212 9.42 10.54 -5.26
CA SER A 212 8.81 10.91 -6.53
C SER A 212 8.42 9.68 -7.33
N LEU A 213 7.50 9.88 -8.26
CA LEU A 213 7.07 8.90 -9.24
C LEU A 213 7.54 9.33 -10.62
N GLU A 214 7.86 8.38 -11.46
CA GLU A 214 8.09 8.62 -12.87
C GLU A 214 7.05 7.90 -13.70
N PHE A 215 6.55 8.61 -14.70
CA PHE A 215 5.56 8.14 -15.64
C PHE A 215 6.04 8.35 -17.06
N THR A 216 5.51 7.57 -17.99
CA THR A 216 5.58 7.87 -19.42
C THR A 216 4.17 8.24 -19.92
N PRO A 217 4.04 9.15 -20.89
CA PRO A 217 2.76 9.38 -21.55
C PRO A 217 2.21 8.09 -22.17
N GLU A 218 0.91 7.85 -22.00
CA GLU A 218 0.18 6.81 -22.72
C GLU A 218 -0.04 7.30 -24.16
N ILE A 219 0.60 6.64 -25.13
CA ILE A 219 0.52 6.94 -26.57
C ILE A 219 -0.66 6.21 -27.19
#